data_AF-A0A818ZVG2-F1
#
_entry.id   AF-A0A818ZVG2-F1
#
_cell.length_a   1.000
_cell.length_b   1.000
_cell.length_c   1.000
_cell.angle_alpha   90.00
_cell.angle_beta   90.00
_cell.angle_gamma   90.00
#
_symmetry.space_group_name_H-M   'P 1'
#
loop_
_entity.id
_entity.type
_entity.pdbx_description
1 polymer ?
#
loop_
_entity_poly.entity_id
_entity_poly.type
_entity_poly.pdbx_seq_one_letter_code
_entity_poly.pdbx_strand_id
1 'polypeptide(L)'
;MTADIECRDYRNFPNDTCVFMRTTSDCKLEEGFINYLTFLFCTIGDKLLPLGLTILAAWLFVLFIGLGVTADSYFCPALRVIARVLKLSENIAGVTFLAFGNGAPDIFSAIAAVSSAKGGDVGLAFGALFGAGVFVTTVVAGTICLVTPFRSIQRPLLRDIIFFIIASFAAYVAMYDGKIYLSESLGFIIMYVVYLIVLIGGYFVNRRIKDRRALIQAAHTEAAAKTYGSIQTPEETTVSVDNINIPDESYAQPDVSFALSLRHAFLPRDDMPWAERGKLSKFFSIFKMPVSLLLHFTVPLVDYDKPEHNWNKLLNSFHLLSGPLIVSFLTQLGFIKIKNVFPIWAVVGIVGTILCFAMLILTEHHSKPRYHSGFAFLGFTVSVVWIYSVANEIVNLLTTFGIVFDISNTILGLTFLAWGNSLSDYVSNVVSARQGYPNMGISACYGGPLL
;
A
#
# COMPACT_ATOMS: atom_id res chain seq x y z
N MET A 1 44.10 -5.14 10.75
CA MET A 1 43.16 -5.19 9.61
C MET A 1 42.87 -6.64 9.33
N THR A 2 41.90 -7.22 10.02
CA THR A 2 41.23 -8.43 9.52
C THR A 2 40.47 -7.98 8.29
N ALA A 3 40.71 -8.61 7.13
CA ALA A 3 39.87 -8.38 5.97
C ALA A 3 38.44 -8.78 6.38
N ASP A 4 37.48 -7.86 6.27
CA ASP A 4 36.08 -8.19 6.51
C ASP A 4 35.65 -9.17 5.43
N ILE A 5 35.39 -10.42 5.83
CA ILE A 5 34.96 -11.50 4.93
C ILE A 5 33.50 -11.22 4.57
N GLU A 6 33.24 -10.96 3.29
CA GLU A 6 31.90 -10.71 2.79
C GLU A 6 31.17 -12.03 2.50
N CYS A 7 29.85 -12.03 2.60
CA CYS A 7 29.06 -13.22 2.27
C CYS A 7 29.22 -13.64 0.78
N ARG A 8 29.60 -12.70 -0.10
CA ARG A 8 29.89 -12.96 -1.52
C ARG A 8 31.11 -13.86 -1.74
N ASP A 9 32.01 -13.96 -0.75
CA ASP A 9 33.22 -14.79 -0.84
C ASP A 9 32.97 -16.30 -0.70
N TYR A 10 31.71 -16.73 -0.51
CA TYR A 10 31.37 -18.15 -0.32
C TYR A 10 31.86 -19.06 -1.46
N ARG A 11 32.02 -18.51 -2.68
CA ARG A 11 32.55 -19.23 -3.84
C ARG A 11 33.99 -19.71 -3.65
N ASN A 12 34.74 -19.09 -2.75
CA ASN A 12 36.10 -19.50 -2.40
C ASN A 12 36.13 -20.75 -1.50
N PHE A 13 34.97 -21.18 -0.97
CA PHE A 13 34.82 -22.32 -0.06
C PHE A 13 33.79 -23.34 -0.56
N PRO A 14 34.01 -23.99 -1.72
CA PRO A 14 32.99 -24.81 -2.39
C PRO A 14 32.59 -26.09 -1.65
N ASN A 15 33.44 -26.63 -0.77
CA ASN A 15 33.15 -27.85 -0.01
C ASN A 15 32.45 -27.59 1.33
N ASP A 16 32.46 -26.35 1.82
CA ASP A 16 31.97 -25.97 3.15
C ASP A 16 31.00 -24.78 3.10
N THR A 17 30.29 -24.60 1.98
CA THR A 17 29.35 -23.49 1.74
C THR A 17 28.32 -23.35 2.84
N CYS A 18 27.68 -24.44 3.28
CA CYS A 18 26.70 -24.39 4.37
C CYS A 18 27.32 -23.98 5.71
N VAL A 19 28.53 -24.46 6.03
CA VAL A 19 29.22 -24.09 7.26
C VAL A 19 29.54 -22.59 7.23
N PHE A 20 30.10 -22.11 6.12
CA PHE A 20 30.39 -20.70 5.88
C PHE A 20 29.14 -19.82 6.07
N MET A 21 27.99 -20.21 5.48
CA MET A 21 26.74 -19.45 5.61
C MET A 21 26.24 -19.34 7.05
N ARG A 22 26.54 -20.33 7.92
CA ARG A 22 26.13 -20.32 9.34
C ARG A 22 27.11 -19.57 10.24
N THR A 23 28.41 -19.61 9.93
CA THR A 23 29.47 -19.04 10.77
C THR A 23 29.73 -17.58 10.47
N THR A 24 29.64 -17.17 9.20
CA THR A 24 29.89 -15.79 8.77
C THR A 24 28.75 -14.87 9.22
N SER A 25 29.07 -13.85 10.01
CA SER A 25 28.10 -12.87 10.53
C SER A 25 27.43 -12.05 9.42
N ASP A 26 28.15 -11.78 8.32
CA ASP A 26 27.62 -11.04 7.18
C ASP A 26 26.45 -11.78 6.51
N CYS A 27 26.50 -13.11 6.43
CA CYS A 27 25.43 -13.95 5.88
C CYS A 27 24.18 -14.07 6.77
N LYS A 28 24.22 -13.61 8.02
CA LYS A 28 23.06 -13.66 8.94
C LYS A 28 22.15 -12.46 8.75
N LEU A 29 21.05 -12.61 8.03
CA LEU A 29 20.04 -11.55 7.88
C LEU A 29 19.49 -11.17 9.28
N GLU A 30 19.67 -9.90 9.70
CA GLU A 30 19.36 -9.43 11.07
C GLU A 30 17.88 -9.12 11.25
N GLU A 31 17.22 -8.58 10.21
CA GLU A 31 15.80 -8.26 10.20
C GLU A 31 15.06 -9.18 9.23
N GLY A 32 14.40 -10.22 9.73
CA GLY A 32 13.63 -11.17 8.92
C GLY A 32 13.29 -12.46 9.70
N PHE A 33 12.31 -13.21 9.19
CA PHE A 33 11.88 -14.49 9.75
C PHE A 33 12.63 -15.67 9.13
N ILE A 34 13.03 -15.56 7.86
CA ILE A 34 13.61 -16.67 7.09
C ILE A 34 15.04 -16.34 6.66
N ASN A 35 16.00 -17.20 7.03
CA ASN A 35 17.35 -17.11 6.50
C ASN A 35 17.44 -17.86 5.16
N TYR A 36 17.24 -17.12 4.06
CA TYR A 36 17.16 -17.67 2.71
C TYR A 36 18.46 -18.31 2.22
N LEU A 37 19.62 -17.76 2.59
CA LEU A 37 20.93 -18.33 2.28
C LEU A 37 21.12 -19.70 2.93
N THR A 38 20.79 -19.82 4.22
CA THR A 38 20.84 -21.10 4.93
C THR A 38 19.84 -22.10 4.34
N PHE A 39 18.62 -21.67 4.01
CA PHE A 39 17.65 -22.53 3.35
C PHE A 39 18.18 -23.07 2.00
N LEU A 40 18.76 -22.20 1.17
CA LEU A 40 19.24 -22.56 -0.15
C LEU A 40 20.44 -23.50 -0.10
N PHE A 41 21.47 -23.18 0.68
CA PHE A 41 22.73 -23.92 0.70
C PHE A 41 22.77 -25.06 1.73
N CYS A 42 22.04 -24.96 2.86
CA CYS A 42 22.04 -26.01 3.89
C CYS A 42 20.84 -26.97 3.83
N THR A 43 19.66 -26.52 3.38
CA THR A 43 18.45 -27.37 3.36
C THR A 43 18.25 -28.03 2.00
N ILE A 44 18.31 -27.25 0.91
CA ILE A 44 18.17 -27.76 -0.46
C ILE A 44 19.50 -28.39 -0.94
N GLY A 45 20.61 -27.70 -0.69
CA GLY A 45 21.95 -28.14 -1.05
C GLY A 45 22.34 -27.83 -2.50
N ASP A 46 23.65 -27.79 -2.77
CA ASP A 46 24.21 -27.29 -4.03
C ASP A 46 23.71 -28.01 -5.29
N LYS A 47 23.44 -29.31 -5.20
CA LYS A 47 22.97 -30.12 -6.34
C LYS A 47 21.57 -29.76 -6.80
N LEU A 48 20.74 -29.20 -5.92
CA LEU A 48 19.35 -28.82 -6.19
C LEU A 48 19.17 -27.30 -6.22
N LEU A 49 20.26 -26.55 -6.40
CA LEU A 49 20.25 -25.08 -6.43
C LEU A 49 19.21 -24.49 -7.41
N PRO A 50 19.02 -24.98 -8.65
CA PRO A 50 18.00 -24.44 -9.55
C PRO A 50 16.57 -24.62 -9.03
N LEU A 51 16.31 -25.72 -8.32
CA LEU A 51 15.02 -25.95 -7.68
C LEU A 51 14.82 -24.98 -6.51
N GLY A 52 15.85 -24.79 -5.68
CA GLY A 52 15.81 -23.81 -4.59
C GLY A 52 15.55 -22.39 -5.10
N LEU A 53 16.24 -21.97 -6.17
CA LEU A 53 16.05 -20.65 -6.79
C LEU A 53 14.65 -20.47 -7.37
N THR A 54 14.06 -21.50 -8.00
CA THR A 54 12.68 -21.39 -8.51
C THR A 54 11.65 -21.33 -7.40
N ILE A 55 11.84 -22.06 -6.29
CA ILE A 55 10.99 -21.95 -5.09
C ILE A 55 11.08 -20.54 -4.49
N LEU A 56 12.30 -19.99 -4.34
CA LEU A 56 12.49 -18.63 -3.83
C LEU A 56 11.90 -17.57 -4.76
N ALA A 57 11.98 -17.76 -6.09
CA ALA A 57 11.38 -16.84 -7.05
C ALA A 57 9.84 -16.88 -7.00
N ALA A 58 9.24 -18.06 -6.83
CA ALA A 58 7.81 -18.20 -6.61
C ALA A 58 7.38 -17.56 -5.29
N TRP A 59 8.18 -17.70 -4.22
CA TRP A 59 7.95 -17.05 -2.94
C TRP A 59 8.04 -15.52 -3.04
N LEU A 60 9.04 -14.99 -3.74
CA LEU A 60 9.18 -13.55 -4.03
C LEU A 60 7.91 -12.99 -4.68
N PHE A 61 7.38 -13.70 -5.66
CA PHE A 61 6.16 -13.30 -6.36
C PHE A 61 4.94 -13.28 -5.42
N VAL A 62 4.83 -14.24 -4.51
CA VAL A 62 3.78 -14.25 -3.47
C VAL A 62 3.94 -13.08 -2.50
N LEU A 63 5.17 -12.73 -2.10
CA LEU A 63 5.44 -11.59 -1.22
C LEU A 63 5.03 -10.26 -1.89
N PHE A 64 5.33 -10.05 -3.17
CA PHE A 64 4.88 -8.86 -3.90
C PHE A 64 3.35 -8.78 -4.01
N ILE A 65 2.66 -9.91 -4.25
CA ILE A 65 1.20 -9.95 -4.19
C ILE A 65 0.71 -9.57 -2.79
N GLY A 66 1.36 -10.07 -1.74
CA GLY A 66 1.02 -9.75 -0.36
C GLY A 66 1.19 -8.28 -0.01
N LEU A 67 2.28 -7.66 -0.45
CA LEU A 67 2.55 -6.24 -0.29
C LEU A 67 1.44 -5.39 -0.93
N GLY A 68 1.12 -5.66 -2.21
CA GLY A 68 0.07 -4.94 -2.94
C GLY A 68 -1.33 -5.14 -2.35
N VAL A 69 -1.70 -6.38 -1.98
CA VAL A 69 -3.01 -6.66 -1.37
C VAL A 69 -3.15 -5.99 -0.01
N THR A 70 -2.09 -6.00 0.81
CA THR A 70 -2.11 -5.32 2.12
C THR A 70 -2.31 -3.81 1.96
N ALA A 71 -1.59 -3.20 1.01
CA ALA A 71 -1.71 -1.78 0.69
C ALA A 71 -3.13 -1.42 0.21
N ASP A 72 -3.58 -2.06 -0.87
CA ASP A 72 -4.81 -1.67 -1.57
C ASP A 72 -6.08 -2.04 -0.81
N SER A 73 -6.11 -3.25 -0.22
CA SER A 73 -7.35 -3.82 0.34
C SER A 73 -7.51 -3.58 1.84
N TYR A 74 -6.44 -3.21 2.55
CA TYR A 74 -6.49 -3.05 4.01
C TYR A 74 -5.98 -1.67 4.47
N PHE A 75 -4.77 -1.28 4.06
CA PHE A 75 -4.16 -0.03 4.49
C PHE A 75 -4.91 1.21 3.96
N CYS A 76 -5.17 1.28 2.65
CA CYS A 76 -5.87 2.41 2.03
C CYS A 76 -7.30 2.62 2.58
N PRO A 77 -8.17 1.59 2.71
CA PRO A 77 -9.48 1.74 3.32
C PRO A 77 -9.43 2.21 4.79
N ALA A 78 -8.52 1.64 5.60
CA ALA A 78 -8.34 2.06 6.99
C ALA A 78 -7.98 3.55 7.08
N LEU A 79 -7.12 4.02 6.18
CA LEU A 79 -6.71 5.42 6.10
C LEU A 79 -7.88 6.36 5.73
N ARG A 80 -8.77 5.94 4.82
CA ARG A 80 -10.00 6.69 4.48
C ARG A 80 -10.93 6.83 5.69
N VAL A 81 -11.11 5.75 6.46
CA VAL A 81 -11.92 5.79 7.69
C VAL A 81 -11.31 6.74 8.72
N ILE A 82 -9.99 6.68 8.94
CA ILE A 82 -9.29 7.58 9.86
C ILE A 82 -9.48 9.04 9.42
N ALA A 83 -9.37 9.35 8.13
CA ALA A 83 -9.58 10.71 7.64
C ALA A 83 -11.01 11.22 7.91
N ARG A 84 -12.03 10.35 7.77
CA ARG A 84 -13.42 10.66 8.09
C ARG A 84 -13.62 10.88 9.59
N VAL A 85 -12.99 10.07 10.44
CA VAL A 85 -13.04 10.22 11.91
C VAL A 85 -12.41 11.54 12.37
N LEU A 86 -11.30 11.94 11.73
CA LEU A 86 -10.64 13.22 11.98
C LEU A 86 -11.40 14.42 11.40
N LYS A 87 -12.58 14.21 10.80
CA LYS A 87 -13.42 15.25 10.16
C LYS A 87 -12.66 16.08 9.13
N LEU A 88 -11.71 15.46 8.44
CA LEU A 88 -11.01 16.12 7.34
C LEU A 88 -11.99 16.30 6.18
N SER A 89 -11.93 17.44 5.50
CA SER A 89 -12.74 17.63 4.30
C SER A 89 -12.38 16.56 3.27
N GLU A 90 -13.37 16.03 2.55
CA GLU A 90 -13.18 15.01 1.49
C GLU A 90 -12.09 15.42 0.48
N ASN A 91 -11.92 16.72 0.25
CA ASN A 91 -10.88 17.26 -0.63
C ASN A 91 -9.47 17.14 -0.05
N ILE A 92 -9.29 17.34 1.26
CA ILE A 92 -8.00 17.22 1.94
C ILE A 92 -7.68 15.74 2.18
N ALA A 93 -8.67 14.95 2.59
CA ALA A 93 -8.55 13.50 2.74
C ALA A 93 -8.16 12.83 1.41
N GLY A 94 -8.83 13.19 0.31
CA GLY A 94 -8.56 12.62 -1.01
C GLY A 94 -7.23 13.04 -1.62
N VAL A 95 -6.69 14.22 -1.31
CA VAL A 95 -5.40 14.68 -1.89
C VAL A 95 -4.21 14.28 -1.04
N THR A 96 -4.33 14.29 0.29
CA THR A 96 -3.19 14.03 1.19
C THR A 96 -3.17 12.61 1.71
N PHE A 97 -4.29 12.12 2.25
CA PHE A 97 -4.34 10.78 2.84
C PHE A 97 -4.36 9.70 1.75
N LEU A 98 -5.06 9.89 0.63
CA LEU A 98 -5.00 8.92 -0.47
C LEU A 98 -3.61 8.86 -1.12
N ALA A 99 -2.94 10.00 -1.28
CA ALA A 99 -1.57 10.07 -1.79
C ALA A 99 -0.59 9.35 -0.85
N PHE A 100 -0.70 9.59 0.46
CA PHE A 100 0.05 8.84 1.47
C PHE A 100 -0.31 7.34 1.44
N GLY A 101 -1.58 7.01 1.23
CA GLY A 101 -2.09 5.65 1.02
C GLY A 101 -1.27 4.85 0.01
N ASN A 102 -1.09 5.44 -1.17
CA ASN A 102 -0.41 4.81 -2.29
C ASN A 102 1.12 4.81 -2.14
N GLY A 103 1.70 5.87 -1.56
CA GLY A 103 3.17 5.98 -1.38
C GLY A 103 3.71 5.31 -0.12
N ALA A 104 2.86 4.94 0.85
CA ALA A 104 3.32 4.33 2.10
C ALA A 104 4.03 2.98 1.91
N PRO A 105 3.56 2.05 1.04
CA PRO A 105 4.30 0.82 0.76
C PRO A 105 5.72 1.08 0.25
N ASP A 106 5.92 2.12 -0.56
CA ASP A 106 7.24 2.53 -1.05
C ASP A 106 8.12 3.06 0.07
N ILE A 107 7.59 3.94 0.92
CA ILE A 107 8.30 4.49 2.08
C ILE A 107 8.71 3.36 3.03
N PHE A 108 7.77 2.48 3.41
CA PHE A 108 8.06 1.39 4.33
C PHE A 108 9.02 0.37 3.72
N SER A 109 8.95 0.11 2.42
CA SER A 109 9.90 -0.77 1.73
C SER A 109 11.28 -0.16 1.63
N ALA A 110 11.39 1.15 1.42
CA ALA A 110 12.66 1.86 1.44
C ALA A 110 13.29 1.85 2.85
N ILE A 111 12.48 2.06 3.89
CA ILE A 111 12.95 1.97 5.29
C ILE A 111 13.44 0.54 5.58
N ALA A 112 12.68 -0.49 5.20
CA ALA A 112 13.08 -1.89 5.30
C ALA A 112 14.41 -2.19 4.57
N ALA A 113 14.59 -1.63 3.37
CA ALA A 113 15.82 -1.77 2.60
C ALA A 113 17.02 -1.08 3.26
N VAL A 114 16.82 0.07 3.92
CA VAL A 114 17.86 0.78 4.66
C VAL A 114 18.16 0.10 6.00
N SER A 115 17.15 -0.35 6.75
CA SER A 115 17.34 -1.00 8.05
C SER A 115 18.05 -2.34 7.91
N SER A 116 17.82 -3.05 6.79
CA SER A 116 18.47 -4.31 6.48
C SER A 116 19.86 -4.15 5.82
N ALA A 117 20.29 -2.93 5.50
CA ALA A 117 21.57 -2.68 4.84
C ALA A 117 22.76 -2.87 5.79
N LYS A 118 23.63 -3.84 5.48
CA LYS A 118 24.87 -4.10 6.22
C LYS A 118 26.04 -3.32 5.66
N GLY A 119 26.96 -2.91 6.53
CA GLY A 119 28.20 -2.22 6.13
C GLY A 119 28.00 -0.82 5.52
N GLY A 120 26.78 -0.26 5.60
CA GLY A 120 26.45 1.02 4.98
C GLY A 120 26.14 0.95 3.48
N ASP A 121 26.03 -0.25 2.87
CA ASP A 121 25.59 -0.40 1.48
C ASP A 121 24.07 -0.22 1.35
N VAL A 122 23.66 1.04 1.38
CA VAL A 122 22.27 1.48 1.14
C VAL A 122 21.93 1.51 -0.36
N GLY A 123 22.77 0.94 -1.22
CA GLY A 123 22.57 0.91 -2.68
C GLY A 123 21.25 0.28 -3.09
N LEU A 124 20.75 -0.72 -2.33
CA LEU A 124 19.45 -1.34 -2.57
C LEU A 124 18.29 -0.34 -2.44
N ALA A 125 18.30 0.48 -1.38
CA ALA A 125 17.23 1.43 -1.09
C ALA A 125 17.22 2.57 -2.12
N PHE A 126 18.38 3.16 -2.42
CA PHE A 126 18.48 4.18 -3.48
C PHE A 126 18.11 3.62 -4.85
N GLY A 127 18.59 2.41 -5.18
CA GLY A 127 18.21 1.70 -6.39
C GLY A 127 16.70 1.56 -6.53
N ALA A 128 16.02 1.13 -5.46
CA ALA A 128 14.56 0.97 -5.45
C ALA A 128 13.81 2.29 -5.65
N LEU A 129 14.19 3.35 -4.93
CA LEU A 129 13.53 4.67 -5.04
C LEU A 129 13.66 5.26 -6.44
N PHE A 130 14.87 5.32 -6.98
CA PHE A 130 15.09 5.84 -8.33
C PHE A 130 14.53 4.92 -9.41
N GLY A 131 14.65 3.60 -9.24
CA GLY A 131 14.09 2.60 -10.15
C GLY A 131 12.57 2.71 -10.24
N ALA A 132 11.88 2.88 -9.12
CA ALA A 132 10.42 3.06 -9.07
C ALA A 132 10.02 4.33 -9.83
N GLY A 133 10.69 5.45 -9.57
CA GLY A 133 10.47 6.70 -10.29
C GLY A 133 10.69 6.57 -11.80
N VAL A 134 11.76 5.91 -12.23
CA VAL A 134 12.03 5.64 -13.65
C VAL A 134 10.97 4.72 -14.23
N PHE A 135 10.61 3.63 -13.57
CA PHE A 135 9.60 2.68 -14.05
C PHE A 135 8.24 3.34 -14.22
N VAL A 136 7.78 4.11 -13.23
CA VAL A 136 6.48 4.78 -13.27
C VAL A 136 6.45 5.87 -14.35
N THR A 137 7.47 6.72 -14.43
CA THR A 137 7.51 7.82 -15.40
C THR A 137 7.73 7.35 -16.84
N THR A 138 8.39 6.21 -17.06
CA THR A 138 8.65 5.68 -18.41
C THR A 138 7.62 4.63 -18.82
N VAL A 139 7.55 3.50 -18.14
CA VAL A 139 6.72 2.36 -18.52
C VAL A 139 5.24 2.64 -18.28
N VAL A 140 4.86 3.13 -17.09
CA VAL A 140 3.46 3.37 -16.76
C VAL A 140 2.91 4.53 -17.57
N ALA A 141 3.56 5.70 -17.52
CA ALA A 141 3.12 6.87 -18.29
C ALA A 141 3.15 6.62 -19.81
N GLY A 142 4.16 5.90 -20.31
CA GLY A 142 4.24 5.49 -21.71
C GLY A 142 3.08 4.58 -22.11
N THR A 143 2.72 3.62 -21.26
CA THR A 143 1.57 2.73 -21.49
C THR A 143 0.25 3.51 -21.53
N ILE A 144 0.04 4.48 -20.63
CA ILE A 144 -1.16 5.33 -20.63
C ILE A 144 -1.29 6.11 -21.94
N CYS A 145 -0.18 6.67 -22.44
CA CYS A 145 -0.13 7.38 -23.72
C CYS A 145 -0.45 6.47 -24.91
N LEU A 146 -0.04 5.19 -24.86
CA LEU A 146 -0.35 4.20 -25.91
C LEU A 146 -1.82 3.74 -25.88
N VAL A 147 -2.40 3.58 -24.69
CA VAL A 147 -3.76 3.03 -24.52
C VAL A 147 -4.83 4.06 -24.85
N THR A 148 -4.64 5.31 -24.42
CA THR A 148 -5.60 6.40 -24.63
C THR A 148 -4.85 7.67 -24.99
N PRO A 149 -4.74 8.06 -26.27
CA PRO A 149 -4.11 9.32 -26.64
C PRO A 149 -4.94 10.51 -26.12
N PHE A 150 -4.28 11.48 -25.49
CA PHE A 150 -4.96 12.62 -24.86
C PHE A 150 -4.11 13.91 -24.99
N ARG A 151 -4.77 15.08 -24.95
CA ARG A 151 -4.06 16.38 -24.92
C ARG A 151 -3.70 16.75 -23.48
N SER A 152 -2.42 16.67 -23.16
CA SER A 152 -1.89 16.59 -21.79
C SER A 152 -1.31 17.91 -21.23
N ILE A 153 -1.35 19.05 -21.95
CA ILE A 153 -0.75 20.29 -21.42
C ILE A 153 -1.69 20.94 -20.39
N GLN A 154 -1.61 20.44 -19.15
CA GLN A 154 -2.29 21.01 -17.99
C GLN A 154 -1.25 21.63 -17.04
N ARG A 155 -1.55 22.82 -16.51
CA ARG A 155 -0.68 23.53 -15.56
C ARG A 155 -0.27 22.68 -14.33
N PRO A 156 -1.15 21.84 -13.75
CA PRO A 156 -0.78 20.97 -12.64
C PRO A 156 0.29 19.93 -13.01
N LEU A 157 0.19 19.32 -14.20
CA LEU A 157 1.17 18.33 -14.66
C LEU A 157 2.55 18.97 -14.88
N LEU A 158 2.60 20.17 -15.47
CA LEU A 158 3.87 20.89 -15.65
C LEU A 158 4.54 21.21 -14.31
N ARG A 159 3.75 21.60 -13.30
CA ARG A 159 4.25 21.82 -11.94
C ARG A 159 4.90 20.53 -11.41
N ASP A 160 4.21 19.41 -11.49
CA ASP A 160 4.71 18.13 -10.93
C ASP A 160 6.01 17.69 -11.63
N ILE A 161 6.09 17.84 -12.96
CA ILE A 161 7.32 17.58 -13.73
C ILE A 161 8.47 18.50 -13.30
N ILE A 162 8.21 19.80 -13.11
CA ILE A 162 9.25 20.75 -12.67
C ILE A 162 9.78 20.38 -11.29
N PHE A 163 8.90 20.10 -10.32
CA PHE A 163 9.33 19.67 -8.99
C PHE A 163 10.08 18.34 -9.03
N PHE A 164 9.67 17.39 -9.87
CA PHE A 164 10.38 16.12 -10.04
C PHE A 164 11.79 16.30 -10.61
N ILE A 165 11.97 17.19 -11.59
CA ILE A 165 13.29 17.53 -12.14
C ILE A 165 14.16 18.19 -11.07
N ILE A 166 13.62 19.15 -10.31
CA ILE A 166 14.35 19.82 -9.21
C ILE A 166 14.77 18.79 -8.14
N ALA A 167 13.86 17.91 -7.74
CA ALA A 167 14.12 16.87 -6.75
C ALA A 167 15.20 15.89 -7.21
N SER A 168 15.10 15.41 -8.46
CA SER A 168 16.08 14.49 -9.04
C SER A 168 17.46 15.14 -9.16
N PHE A 169 17.52 16.42 -9.55
CA PHE A 169 18.76 17.16 -9.62
C PHE A 169 19.38 17.41 -8.24
N ALA A 170 18.57 17.78 -7.24
CA ALA A 170 19.03 17.92 -5.86
C ALA A 170 19.58 16.59 -5.33
N ALA A 171 18.95 15.46 -5.66
CA ALA A 171 19.41 14.13 -5.26
C ALA A 171 20.73 13.76 -5.94
N TYR A 172 20.90 14.08 -7.22
CA TYR A 172 22.20 13.95 -7.89
C TYR A 172 23.30 14.76 -7.19
N VAL A 173 23.04 16.02 -6.84
CA VAL A 173 24.01 16.88 -6.14
C VAL A 173 24.38 16.31 -4.77
N ALA A 174 23.40 15.87 -3.98
CA ALA A 174 23.63 15.30 -2.66
C ALA A 174 24.36 13.94 -2.67
N MET A 175 24.34 13.22 -3.80
CA MET A 175 25.04 11.96 -3.96
C MET A 175 26.41 12.11 -4.63
N TYR A 176 26.71 13.27 -5.21
CA TYR A 176 27.89 13.49 -6.03
C TYR A 176 29.21 13.32 -5.26
N ASP A 177 29.25 13.75 -3.99
CA ASP A 177 30.43 13.69 -3.13
C ASP A 177 30.51 12.40 -2.29
N GLY A 178 29.51 11.52 -2.43
CA GLY A 178 29.40 10.27 -1.69
C GLY A 178 29.10 10.42 -0.20
N LYS A 179 28.75 11.62 0.29
CA LYS A 179 28.43 11.88 1.70
C LYS A 179 27.16 12.70 1.83
N ILE A 180 26.14 12.11 2.45
CA ILE A 180 24.87 12.81 2.67
C ILE A 180 24.93 13.60 3.98
N TYR A 181 24.82 14.93 3.90
CA TYR A 181 24.75 15.80 5.06
C TYR A 181 23.31 15.98 5.56
N LEU A 182 23.15 16.22 6.87
CA LEU A 182 21.85 16.49 7.48
C LEU A 182 21.11 17.67 6.82
N SER A 183 21.85 18.69 6.37
CA SER A 183 21.28 19.86 5.67
C SER A 183 20.63 19.50 4.35
N GLU A 184 21.18 18.52 3.62
CA GLU A 184 20.63 18.05 2.35
C GLU A 184 19.36 17.23 2.59
N SER A 185 19.38 16.33 3.58
CA SER A 185 18.19 15.57 4.01
C SER A 185 17.06 16.51 4.46
N LEU A 186 17.37 17.53 5.26
CA LEU A 186 16.39 18.54 5.67
C LEU A 186 15.88 19.35 4.47
N GLY A 187 16.75 19.63 3.50
CA GLY A 187 16.41 20.26 2.22
C GLY A 187 15.34 19.49 1.44
N PHE A 188 15.43 18.16 1.35
CA PHE A 188 14.39 17.34 0.71
C PHE A 188 13.05 17.44 1.42
N ILE A 189 13.03 17.41 2.76
CA ILE A 189 11.79 17.56 3.55
C ILE A 189 11.17 18.94 3.31
N ILE A 190 11.97 20.00 3.32
CA ILE A 190 11.49 21.37 3.06
C ILE A 190 10.93 21.47 1.63
N MET A 191 11.62 20.92 0.63
CA MET A 191 11.16 20.90 -0.75
C MET A 191 9.82 20.17 -0.89
N TYR A 192 9.65 19.04 -0.21
CA TYR A 192 8.38 18.31 -0.19
C TYR A 192 7.25 19.14 0.44
N VAL A 193 7.50 19.82 1.56
CA VAL A 193 6.52 20.73 2.18
C VAL A 193 6.14 21.88 1.24
N VAL A 194 7.12 22.47 0.55
CA VAL A 194 6.87 23.51 -0.46
C VAL A 194 6.04 22.96 -1.62
N TYR A 195 6.35 21.77 -2.12
CA TYR A 195 5.56 21.09 -3.14
C TYR A 195 4.10 20.91 -2.69
N LEU A 196 3.86 20.43 -1.46
CA LEU A 196 2.51 20.27 -0.90
C LEU A 196 1.76 21.61 -0.81
N ILE A 197 2.43 22.69 -0.38
CA ILE A 197 1.81 24.03 -0.32
C ILE A 197 1.39 24.50 -1.72
N VAL A 198 2.25 24.33 -2.73
CA VAL A 198 1.93 24.71 -4.13
C VAL A 198 0.84 23.79 -4.71
N LEU A 199 0.87 22.50 -4.39
CA LEU A 199 -0.13 21.51 -4.80
C LEU A 199 -1.52 21.89 -4.29
N ILE A 200 -1.63 22.08 -2.97
CA ILE A 200 -2.87 22.41 -2.28
C ILE A 200 -3.35 23.82 -2.67
N GLY A 201 -2.45 24.80 -2.68
CA GLY A 201 -2.77 26.18 -3.10
C GLY A 201 -3.28 26.23 -4.55
N GLY A 202 -2.62 25.52 -5.47
CA GLY A 202 -3.06 25.41 -6.86
C GLY A 202 -4.44 24.76 -7.02
N TYR A 203 -4.73 23.72 -6.22
CA TYR A 203 -6.05 23.11 -6.16
C TYR A 203 -7.14 24.13 -5.75
N PHE A 204 -6.92 24.88 -4.67
CA PHE A 204 -7.89 25.87 -4.19
C PHE A 204 -8.12 27.01 -5.19
N VAL A 205 -7.04 27.52 -5.80
CA VAL A 205 -7.14 28.58 -6.81
C VAL A 205 -7.91 28.09 -8.03
N ASN A 206 -7.61 26.90 -8.53
CA ASN A 206 -8.30 26.34 -9.69
C ASN A 206 -9.79 26.11 -9.41
N ARG A 207 -10.13 25.64 -8.19
CA ARG A 207 -11.52 25.49 -7.75
C ARG A 207 -12.25 26.83 -7.73
N ARG A 208 -11.68 27.86 -7.09
CA ARG A 208 -12.27 29.21 -7.06
C ARG A 208 -12.48 29.79 -8.45
N ILE A 209 -11.54 29.56 -9.37
CA ILE A 209 -11.67 30.01 -10.77
C ILE A 209 -12.81 29.28 -11.46
N LYS A 210 -12.94 27.95 -11.29
CA LYS A 210 -14.06 27.19 -11.86
C LYS A 210 -15.41 27.66 -11.30
N ASP A 211 -15.51 27.83 -10.00
CA ASP A 211 -16.74 28.30 -9.34
C ASP A 211 -17.13 29.70 -9.87
N ARG A 212 -16.15 30.61 -9.99
CA ARG A 212 -16.38 31.95 -10.56
C ARG A 212 -16.79 31.90 -12.04
N ARG A 213 -16.22 31.01 -12.85
CA ARG A 213 -16.63 30.81 -14.25
C ARG A 213 -18.04 30.25 -14.36
N ALA A 214 -18.41 29.28 -13.51
CA ALA A 214 -19.75 28.72 -13.47
C ALA A 214 -20.79 29.79 -13.10
N LEU A 215 -20.48 30.65 -12.13
CA LEU A 215 -21.32 31.79 -11.76
C LEU A 215 -21.49 32.79 -12.92
N ILE A 216 -20.40 33.15 -13.62
CA ILE A 216 -20.44 34.04 -14.79
C ILE A 216 -21.26 33.41 -15.92
N GLN A 217 -21.10 32.11 -16.18
CA GLN A 217 -21.85 31.38 -17.19
C GLN A 217 -23.34 31.34 -16.86
N ALA A 218 -23.70 31.05 -15.60
CA ALA A 218 -25.08 31.09 -15.12
C ALA A 218 -25.69 32.48 -15.28
N ALA A 219 -24.96 33.55 -14.93
CA ALA A 219 -25.40 34.93 -15.12
C ALA A 219 -25.60 35.29 -16.61
N HIS A 220 -24.75 34.79 -17.52
CA HIS A 220 -24.95 34.97 -18.96
C HIS A 220 -26.17 34.19 -19.48
N THR A 221 -26.41 32.96 -19.00
CA THR A 221 -27.60 32.17 -19.38
C THR A 221 -28.88 32.82 -18.87
N GLU A 222 -28.90 33.36 -17.65
CA GLU A 222 -30.04 34.13 -17.13
C GLU A 222 -30.27 35.43 -17.90
N ALA A 223 -29.21 36.14 -18.29
CA ALA A 223 -29.32 37.35 -19.11
C ALA A 223 -29.85 37.03 -20.53
N ALA A 224 -29.41 35.92 -21.12
CA ALA A 224 -29.92 35.44 -22.41
C ALA A 224 -31.39 34.98 -22.31
N ALA A 225 -31.76 34.29 -21.23
CA ALA A 225 -33.14 33.88 -20.96
C ALA A 225 -34.07 35.09 -20.75
N LYS A 226 -33.62 36.15 -20.06
CA LYS A 226 -34.37 37.41 -19.92
C LYS A 226 -34.54 38.16 -21.24
N THR A 227 -33.61 38.00 -22.18
CA THR A 227 -33.68 38.64 -23.51
C THR A 227 -34.62 37.86 -24.45
N TYR A 228 -34.76 36.54 -24.28
CA TYR A 228 -35.68 35.71 -25.06
C TYR A 228 -37.09 35.61 -24.42
N GLY A 229 -37.21 35.83 -23.11
CA GLY A 229 -38.45 35.78 -22.33
C GLY A 229 -39.39 37.00 -22.49
N SER A 230 -39.09 37.94 -23.39
CA SER A 230 -40.04 39.01 -23.75
C SER A 230 -41.02 38.61 -24.86
N ILE A 231 -41.02 37.35 -25.31
CA ILE A 231 -41.99 36.82 -26.27
C ILE A 231 -42.59 35.51 -25.72
N GLN A 232 -43.87 35.61 -25.35
CA GLN A 232 -44.83 34.53 -25.04
C GLN A 232 -44.71 33.83 -23.68
N THR A 233 -45.59 34.23 -22.77
CA THR A 233 -46.21 33.37 -21.75
C THR A 233 -47.21 32.41 -22.41
N PRO A 234 -47.10 31.11 -22.12
CA PRO A 234 -48.27 30.32 -21.75
C PRO A 234 -48.08 29.65 -20.38
N GLU A 235 -49.21 29.47 -19.69
CA GLU A 235 -49.33 28.82 -18.39
C GLU A 235 -48.69 27.42 -18.37
N GLU A 236 -47.70 27.22 -17.50
CA GLU A 236 -47.26 25.89 -17.09
C GLU A 236 -47.98 25.47 -15.82
N THR A 237 -48.85 24.49 -15.98
CA THR A 237 -49.49 23.71 -14.93
C THR A 237 -48.40 23.11 -14.04
N THR A 238 -48.35 23.55 -12.78
CA THR A 238 -47.47 23.00 -11.75
C THR A 238 -47.88 21.55 -11.46
N VAL A 239 -47.16 20.58 -12.03
CA VAL A 239 -47.18 19.19 -11.58
C VAL A 239 -46.30 19.11 -10.34
N SER A 240 -46.94 18.97 -9.18
CA SER A 240 -46.30 18.60 -7.93
C SER A 240 -45.62 17.25 -8.10
N VAL A 241 -44.30 17.22 -8.00
CA VAL A 241 -43.54 15.98 -7.82
C VAL A 241 -43.88 15.47 -6.43
N ASP A 242 -44.85 14.56 -6.36
CA ASP A 242 -45.14 13.80 -5.16
C ASP A 242 -43.83 13.17 -4.66
N ASN A 243 -43.62 13.30 -3.35
CA ASN A 243 -42.55 12.65 -2.62
C ASN A 243 -42.55 11.16 -2.97
N ILE A 244 -41.61 10.72 -3.80
CA ILE A 244 -41.28 9.31 -3.93
C ILE A 244 -40.64 8.93 -2.61
N ASN A 245 -41.48 8.47 -1.68
CA ASN A 245 -41.05 7.61 -0.59
C ASN A 245 -40.47 6.37 -1.25
N ILE A 246 -39.15 6.38 -1.47
CA ILE A 246 -38.38 5.16 -1.65
C ILE A 246 -38.62 4.38 -0.35
N PRO A 247 -39.25 3.20 -0.37
CA PRO A 247 -39.29 2.36 0.81
C PRO A 247 -37.82 2.11 1.16
N ASP A 248 -37.40 2.46 2.38
CA ASP A 248 -36.25 1.81 2.99
C ASP A 248 -36.62 0.32 3.07
N GLU A 249 -36.36 -0.42 1.99
CA GLU A 249 -36.19 -1.86 2.05
C GLU A 249 -34.95 -2.09 2.91
N SER A 250 -35.16 -2.08 4.23
CA SER A 250 -34.32 -2.84 5.12
C SER A 250 -34.47 -4.28 4.67
N TYR A 251 -33.54 -4.74 3.83
CA TYR A 251 -33.37 -6.16 3.54
C TYR A 251 -33.12 -6.85 4.88
N ALA A 252 -34.19 -7.32 5.51
CA ALA A 252 -34.08 -8.30 6.57
C ALA A 252 -33.48 -9.54 5.91
N GLN A 253 -32.16 -9.69 6.04
CA GLN A 253 -31.49 -10.89 5.58
C GLN A 253 -32.09 -12.08 6.34
N PRO A 254 -32.46 -13.15 5.64
CA PRO A 254 -33.02 -14.33 6.29
C PRO A 254 -32.00 -14.86 7.30
N ASP A 255 -32.48 -15.39 8.44
CA ASP A 255 -31.65 -16.02 9.46
C ASP A 255 -30.66 -17.02 8.82
N VAL A 256 -29.46 -16.53 8.60
CA VAL A 256 -28.38 -17.27 7.94
C VAL A 256 -27.93 -18.31 8.97
N SER A 257 -28.02 -19.59 8.62
CA SER A 257 -27.56 -20.68 9.49
C SER A 257 -26.15 -20.37 10.02
N PHE A 258 -25.89 -20.69 11.30
CA PHE A 258 -24.61 -20.37 11.96
C PHE A 258 -23.38 -20.78 11.12
N ALA A 259 -23.46 -21.92 10.42
CA ALA A 259 -22.41 -22.39 9.51
C ALA A 259 -22.20 -21.48 8.29
N LEU A 260 -23.26 -20.92 7.72
CA LEU A 260 -23.19 -19.99 6.60
C LEU A 260 -22.72 -18.60 7.09
N SER A 261 -23.07 -18.20 8.31
CA SER A 261 -22.49 -16.99 8.96
C SER A 261 -20.99 -17.13 9.22
N LEU A 262 -20.53 -18.30 9.70
CA LEU A 262 -19.12 -18.62 9.85
C LEU A 262 -18.37 -18.60 8.51
N ARG A 263 -18.98 -19.16 7.44
CA ARG A 263 -18.38 -19.14 6.10
C ARG A 263 -18.21 -17.72 5.57
N HIS A 264 -19.20 -16.86 5.77
CA HIS A 264 -19.12 -15.45 5.37
C HIS A 264 -18.19 -14.63 6.28
N ALA A 265 -17.97 -15.05 7.53
CA ALA A 265 -17.04 -14.40 8.44
C ALA A 265 -15.57 -14.65 8.07
N PHE A 266 -15.25 -15.88 7.66
CA PHE A 266 -13.86 -16.35 7.57
C PHE A 266 -13.27 -16.41 6.16
N LEU A 267 -14.10 -16.34 5.12
CA LEU A 267 -13.61 -16.24 3.75
C LEU A 267 -13.58 -14.78 3.29
N PRO A 268 -12.47 -14.30 2.71
CA PRO A 268 -12.41 -12.97 2.14
C PRO A 268 -13.47 -12.84 1.04
N ARG A 269 -14.27 -11.78 1.11
CA ARG A 269 -15.31 -11.50 0.11
C ARG A 269 -14.65 -10.90 -1.13
N ASP A 270 -14.62 -11.69 -2.20
CA ASP A 270 -14.25 -11.24 -3.54
C ASP A 270 -15.43 -10.52 -4.21
N ASP A 271 -15.20 -9.34 -4.78
CA ASP A 271 -16.25 -8.53 -5.42
C ASP A 271 -16.68 -9.06 -6.81
N MET A 272 -15.86 -9.92 -7.44
CA MET A 272 -16.14 -10.50 -8.77
C MET A 272 -16.16 -12.04 -8.73
N PRO A 273 -17.26 -12.69 -9.19
CA PRO A 273 -17.42 -14.14 -9.15
C PRO A 273 -16.41 -14.87 -10.05
N TRP A 274 -15.95 -16.04 -9.60
CA TRP A 274 -14.88 -16.81 -10.26
C TRP A 274 -15.15 -17.11 -11.75
N ALA A 275 -16.41 -17.35 -12.12
CA ALA A 275 -16.79 -17.69 -13.49
C ALA A 275 -16.40 -16.59 -14.50
N GLU A 276 -16.54 -15.32 -14.10
CA GLU A 276 -16.36 -14.14 -14.94
C GLU A 276 -14.90 -13.71 -15.09
N ARG A 277 -13.98 -14.30 -14.30
CA ARG A 277 -12.55 -13.95 -14.36
C ARG A 277 -11.87 -14.53 -15.60
N GLY A 278 -11.05 -13.70 -16.25
CA GLY A 278 -10.12 -14.14 -17.29
C GLY A 278 -9.08 -15.15 -16.75
N LYS A 279 -8.48 -15.95 -17.63
CA LYS A 279 -7.53 -17.02 -17.25
C LYS A 279 -6.35 -16.50 -16.41
N LEU A 280 -5.78 -15.35 -16.79
CA LEU A 280 -4.68 -14.72 -16.06
C LEU A 280 -5.12 -14.26 -14.67
N SER A 281 -6.27 -13.59 -14.55
CA SER A 281 -6.84 -13.19 -13.25
C SER A 281 -7.11 -14.40 -12.34
N LYS A 282 -7.59 -15.53 -12.89
CA LYS A 282 -7.77 -16.78 -12.14
C LYS A 282 -6.45 -17.30 -11.57
N PHE A 283 -5.38 -17.31 -12.38
CA PHE A 283 -4.05 -17.71 -11.92
C PHE A 283 -3.55 -16.82 -10.76
N PHE A 284 -3.60 -15.50 -10.91
CA PHE A 284 -3.23 -14.55 -9.84
C PHE A 284 -4.08 -14.73 -8.58
N SER A 285 -5.36 -15.06 -8.73
CA SER A 285 -6.29 -15.28 -7.61
C SER A 285 -5.88 -16.48 -6.75
N ILE A 286 -5.30 -17.53 -7.34
CA ILE A 286 -4.82 -18.72 -6.61
C ILE A 286 -3.67 -18.33 -5.67
N PHE A 287 -2.71 -17.53 -6.15
CA PHE A 287 -1.59 -17.06 -5.32
C PHE A 287 -2.01 -15.98 -4.32
N LYS A 288 -3.01 -15.17 -4.66
CA LYS A 288 -3.58 -14.14 -3.78
C LYS A 288 -4.35 -14.74 -2.61
N MET A 289 -5.08 -15.85 -2.81
CA MET A 289 -6.02 -16.38 -1.81
C MET A 289 -5.38 -16.71 -0.46
N PRO A 290 -4.23 -17.42 -0.37
CA PRO A 290 -3.58 -17.71 0.91
C PRO A 290 -3.19 -16.45 1.67
N VAL A 291 -2.62 -15.47 0.97
CA VAL A 291 -2.19 -14.21 1.58
C VAL A 291 -3.38 -13.38 2.02
N SER A 292 -4.41 -13.27 1.18
CA SER A 292 -5.64 -12.56 1.51
C SER A 292 -6.38 -13.20 2.68
N LEU A 293 -6.37 -14.54 2.79
CA LEU A 293 -6.96 -15.24 3.92
C LEU A 293 -6.20 -14.90 5.21
N LEU A 294 -4.86 -14.97 5.18
CA LEU A 294 -4.03 -14.62 6.34
C LEU A 294 -4.25 -13.18 6.80
N LEU A 295 -4.32 -12.23 5.86
CA LEU A 295 -4.60 -10.82 6.14
C LEU A 295 -6.02 -10.63 6.69
N HIS A 296 -7.02 -11.33 6.15
CA HIS A 296 -8.40 -11.25 6.63
C HIS A 296 -8.54 -11.67 8.10
N PHE A 297 -7.76 -12.67 8.54
CA PHE A 297 -7.74 -13.11 9.94
C PHE A 297 -6.96 -12.21 10.89
N THR A 298 -6.00 -11.45 10.37
CA THR A 298 -5.04 -10.70 11.21
C THR A 298 -5.31 -9.20 11.21
N VAL A 299 -5.86 -8.65 10.12
CA VAL A 299 -6.08 -7.22 9.94
C VAL A 299 -7.59 -6.91 10.04
N PRO A 300 -8.02 -6.13 11.05
CA PRO A 300 -9.38 -5.64 11.09
C PRO A 300 -9.63 -4.64 9.98
N LEU A 301 -10.68 -4.89 9.19
CA LEU A 301 -11.06 -4.05 8.07
C LEU A 301 -12.38 -3.34 8.37
N VAL A 302 -12.31 -2.03 8.51
CA VAL A 302 -13.47 -1.13 8.54
C VAL A 302 -13.52 -0.46 7.18
N ASP A 303 -14.62 -0.63 6.46
CA ASP A 303 -14.81 -0.03 5.15
C ASP A 303 -16.23 0.49 5.04
N TYR A 304 -16.39 1.80 4.98
CA TYR A 304 -17.70 2.45 4.89
C TYR A 304 -18.35 2.31 3.52
N ASP A 305 -17.60 1.93 2.48
CA ASP A 305 -18.12 1.76 1.12
C ASP A 305 -18.81 0.39 0.96
N LYS A 306 -18.65 -0.52 1.94
CA LYS A 306 -19.26 -1.86 1.98
C LYS A 306 -20.50 -1.90 2.87
N PRO A 307 -21.47 -2.81 2.60
CA PRO A 307 -22.66 -2.96 3.43
C PRO A 307 -22.27 -3.25 4.89
N GLU A 308 -23.05 -2.71 5.83
CA GLU A 308 -22.80 -2.75 7.28
C GLU A 308 -21.42 -2.24 7.72
N HIS A 309 -20.75 -1.46 6.89
CA HIS A 309 -19.38 -1.02 7.12
C HIS A 309 -18.38 -2.18 7.35
N ASN A 310 -18.64 -3.33 6.72
CA ASN A 310 -17.91 -4.58 6.90
C ASN A 310 -17.93 -5.12 8.35
N TRP A 311 -18.99 -4.83 9.10
CA TRP A 311 -19.13 -5.29 10.48
C TRP A 311 -19.39 -6.80 10.54
N ASN A 312 -18.57 -7.52 11.32
CA ASN A 312 -18.88 -8.87 11.76
C ASN A 312 -18.41 -9.05 13.20
N LYS A 313 -19.34 -9.35 14.11
CA LYS A 313 -19.07 -9.48 15.55
C LYS A 313 -17.98 -10.51 15.84
N LEU A 314 -18.05 -11.70 15.22
CA LEU A 314 -17.11 -12.78 15.51
C LEU A 314 -15.71 -12.44 15.01
N LEU A 315 -15.61 -11.95 13.78
CA LEU A 315 -14.33 -11.59 13.16
C LEU A 315 -13.67 -10.42 13.88
N ASN A 316 -14.41 -9.35 14.17
CA ASN A 316 -13.87 -8.16 14.85
C ASN A 316 -13.48 -8.46 16.31
N SER A 317 -14.24 -9.31 17.01
CA SER A 317 -13.84 -9.77 18.35
C SER A 317 -12.55 -10.58 18.30
N PHE A 318 -12.41 -11.47 17.29
CA PHE A 318 -11.17 -12.20 17.05
C PHE A 318 -9.99 -11.27 16.72
N HIS A 319 -10.22 -10.18 15.99
CA HIS A 319 -9.16 -9.20 15.66
C HIS A 319 -8.60 -8.47 16.88
N LEU A 320 -9.36 -8.30 17.96
CA LEU A 320 -8.82 -7.77 19.24
C LEU A 320 -7.77 -8.69 19.86
N LEU A 321 -7.80 -9.99 19.53
CA LEU A 321 -6.79 -10.95 19.92
C LEU A 321 -5.71 -11.08 18.85
N SER A 322 -6.09 -11.35 17.59
CA SER A 322 -5.14 -11.67 16.53
C SER A 322 -4.29 -10.48 16.10
N GLY A 323 -4.85 -9.27 16.06
CA GLY A 323 -4.14 -8.04 15.64
C GLY A 323 -2.95 -7.68 16.54
N PRO A 324 -3.16 -7.47 17.86
CA PRO A 324 -2.05 -7.18 18.78
C PRO A 324 -1.02 -8.31 18.87
N LEU A 325 -1.47 -9.58 18.82
CA LEU A 325 -0.58 -10.72 18.81
C LEU A 325 0.31 -10.75 17.56
N ILE A 326 -0.27 -10.57 16.37
CA ILE A 326 0.52 -10.59 15.13
C ILE A 326 1.53 -9.44 15.11
N VAL A 327 1.14 -8.24 15.58
CA VAL A 327 2.07 -7.11 15.70
C VAL A 327 3.22 -7.44 16.65
N SER A 328 2.92 -8.05 17.79
CA SER A 328 3.93 -8.47 18.76
C SER A 328 4.92 -9.50 18.18
N PHE A 329 4.44 -10.47 17.39
CA PHE A 329 5.31 -11.45 16.73
C PHE A 329 6.10 -10.83 15.58
N LEU A 330 5.45 -10.03 14.73
CA LEU A 330 6.05 -9.48 13.52
C LEU A 330 7.13 -8.43 13.82
N THR A 331 6.95 -7.65 14.89
CA THR A 331 7.97 -6.70 15.38
C THR A 331 9.07 -7.35 16.21
N GLN A 332 9.01 -8.68 16.42
CA GLN A 332 9.87 -9.44 17.34
C GLN A 332 9.86 -8.99 18.81
N LEU A 333 9.14 -7.92 19.16
CA LEU A 333 8.96 -7.42 20.53
C LEU A 333 8.33 -8.48 21.44
N GLY A 334 7.50 -9.36 20.89
CA GLY A 334 6.85 -10.45 21.63
C GLY A 334 7.84 -11.41 22.29
N PHE A 335 9.03 -11.61 21.69
CA PHE A 335 10.05 -12.51 22.22
C PHE A 335 10.86 -11.88 23.36
N ILE A 336 10.74 -10.56 23.58
CA ILE A 336 11.35 -9.88 24.72
C ILE A 336 10.65 -10.36 26.00
N LYS A 337 11.44 -10.72 27.01
CA LYS A 337 10.95 -11.20 28.30
C LYS A 337 10.98 -10.09 29.34
N ILE A 338 9.84 -9.81 29.97
CA ILE A 338 9.75 -8.93 31.13
C ILE A 338 10.47 -9.58 32.30
N LYS A 339 11.50 -8.90 32.83
CA LYS A 339 12.40 -9.40 33.89
C LYS A 339 12.96 -10.80 33.59
N ASN A 340 13.15 -11.13 32.31
CA ASN A 340 13.63 -12.44 31.83
C ASN A 340 12.75 -13.66 32.18
N VAL A 341 11.52 -13.45 32.69
CA VAL A 341 10.61 -14.52 33.13
C VAL A 341 9.41 -14.64 32.20
N PHE A 342 8.76 -13.53 31.86
CA PHE A 342 7.46 -13.57 31.17
C PHE A 342 7.53 -12.91 29.78
N PRO A 343 7.25 -13.65 28.68
CA PRO A 343 7.34 -13.07 27.34
C PRO A 343 6.18 -12.11 27.06
N ILE A 344 6.45 -11.03 26.33
CA ILE A 344 5.46 -9.99 26.02
C ILE A 344 4.28 -10.55 25.22
N TRP A 345 4.51 -11.49 24.29
CA TRP A 345 3.42 -12.10 23.50
C TRP A 345 2.36 -12.77 24.38
N ALA A 346 2.75 -13.35 25.52
CA ALA A 346 1.82 -14.01 26.43
C ALA A 346 0.94 -12.98 27.18
N VAL A 347 1.52 -11.84 27.56
CA VAL A 347 0.76 -10.73 28.18
C VAL A 347 -0.26 -10.18 27.18
N VAL A 348 0.20 -9.89 25.96
CA VAL A 348 -0.65 -9.37 24.88
C VAL A 348 -1.77 -10.37 24.57
N GLY A 349 -1.47 -11.66 24.53
CA GLY A 349 -2.46 -12.72 24.33
C GLY A 349 -3.51 -12.78 25.45
N ILE A 350 -3.11 -12.70 26.72
CA ILE A 350 -4.05 -12.70 27.85
C ILE A 350 -4.96 -11.45 27.82
N VAL A 351 -4.39 -10.28 27.57
CA VAL A 351 -5.18 -9.04 27.46
C VAL A 351 -6.14 -9.13 26.26
N GLY A 352 -5.66 -9.61 25.12
CA GLY A 352 -6.46 -9.79 23.91
C GLY A 352 -7.61 -10.78 24.08
N THR A 353 -7.41 -11.90 24.80
CA THR A 353 -8.48 -12.88 25.06
C THR A 353 -9.54 -12.31 25.98
N ILE A 354 -9.14 -11.56 27.02
CA ILE A 354 -10.08 -10.87 27.91
C ILE A 354 -10.92 -9.85 27.12
N LEU A 355 -10.30 -9.04 26.26
CA LEU A 355 -10.99 -8.05 25.43
C LEU A 355 -11.93 -8.71 24.40
N CYS A 356 -11.47 -9.80 23.75
CA CYS A 356 -12.28 -10.58 22.82
C CYS A 356 -13.53 -11.15 23.50
N PHE A 357 -13.36 -11.80 24.66
CA PHE A 357 -14.48 -12.38 25.40
C PHE A 357 -15.44 -11.32 25.94
N ALA A 358 -14.91 -10.21 26.47
CA ALA A 358 -15.72 -9.07 26.90
C ALA A 358 -16.55 -8.50 25.73
N MET A 359 -15.96 -8.36 24.55
CA MET A 359 -16.67 -7.87 23.37
C MET A 359 -17.77 -8.82 22.89
N LEU A 360 -17.52 -10.15 22.95
CA LEU A 360 -18.51 -11.16 22.60
C LEU A 360 -19.73 -11.14 23.54
N ILE A 361 -19.54 -10.81 24.82
CA ILE A 361 -20.63 -10.71 25.79
C ILE A 361 -21.35 -9.36 25.73
N LEU A 362 -20.59 -8.26 25.63
CA LEU A 362 -21.12 -6.89 25.78
C LEU A 362 -21.77 -6.33 24.51
N THR A 363 -21.53 -6.93 23.34
CA THR A 363 -22.00 -6.38 22.06
C THR A 363 -23.15 -7.22 21.49
N GLU A 364 -24.26 -6.58 21.14
CA GLU A 364 -25.36 -7.23 20.44
C GLU A 364 -24.99 -7.59 18.99
N HIS A 365 -25.64 -8.60 18.42
CA HIS A 365 -25.24 -9.20 17.13
C HIS A 365 -25.53 -8.31 15.90
N HIS A 366 -26.38 -7.29 16.04
CA HIS A 366 -26.90 -6.50 14.92
C HIS A 366 -26.77 -4.98 15.08
N SER A 367 -26.27 -4.49 16.23
CA SER A 367 -26.05 -3.07 16.44
C SER A 367 -24.54 -2.75 16.41
N LYS A 368 -24.14 -1.95 15.41
CA LYS A 368 -22.76 -1.46 15.28
C LYS A 368 -22.39 -0.65 16.54
N PRO A 369 -21.32 -1.01 17.28
CA PRO A 369 -20.91 -0.22 18.45
C PRO A 369 -20.34 1.13 18.00
N ARG A 370 -20.51 2.16 18.83
CA ARG A 370 -19.97 3.51 18.56
C ARG A 370 -18.44 3.53 18.36
N TYR A 371 -17.74 2.53 18.90
CA TYR A 371 -16.29 2.37 18.80
C TYR A 371 -15.84 1.58 17.55
N HIS A 372 -16.73 1.24 16.61
CA HIS A 372 -16.35 0.51 15.38
C HIS A 372 -15.24 1.22 14.60
N SER A 373 -15.22 2.56 14.60
CA SER A 373 -14.15 3.34 13.98
C SER A 373 -12.77 3.11 14.61
N GLY A 374 -12.71 2.67 15.88
CA GLY A 374 -11.46 2.30 16.56
C GLY A 374 -10.74 1.13 15.90
N PHE A 375 -11.48 0.19 15.29
CA PHE A 375 -10.91 -0.91 14.53
C PHE A 375 -10.15 -0.44 13.28
N ALA A 376 -10.47 0.73 12.74
CA ALA A 376 -9.70 1.29 11.62
C ALA A 376 -8.28 1.69 12.04
N PHE A 377 -8.08 2.20 13.26
CA PHE A 377 -6.75 2.52 13.79
C PHE A 377 -5.94 1.24 14.07
N LEU A 378 -6.60 0.20 14.57
CA LEU A 378 -5.98 -1.11 14.75
C LEU A 378 -5.59 -1.70 13.39
N GLY A 379 -6.50 -1.67 12.41
CA GLY A 379 -6.27 -2.17 11.05
C GLY A 379 -5.16 -1.43 10.33
N PHE A 380 -5.11 -0.11 10.48
CA PHE A 380 -4.01 0.72 10.00
C PHE A 380 -2.67 0.31 10.61
N THR A 381 -2.61 0.16 11.94
CA THR A 381 -1.36 -0.23 12.61
C THR A 381 -0.90 -1.63 12.18
N VAL A 382 -1.80 -2.60 12.16
CA VAL A 382 -1.48 -3.99 11.80
C VAL A 382 -1.06 -4.07 10.32
N SER A 383 -1.70 -3.32 9.41
CA SER A 383 -1.33 -3.29 7.99
C SER A 383 0.03 -2.64 7.75
N VAL A 384 0.39 -1.56 8.46
CA VAL A 384 1.74 -0.97 8.41
C VAL A 384 2.81 -1.99 8.82
N VAL A 385 2.57 -2.73 9.90
CA VAL A 385 3.52 -3.76 10.36
C VAL A 385 3.63 -4.89 9.34
N TRP A 386 2.52 -5.33 8.74
CA TRP A 386 2.55 -6.32 7.66
C TRP A 386 3.34 -5.84 6.44
N ILE A 387 3.11 -4.61 5.98
CA ILE A 387 3.83 -4.01 4.85
C ILE A 387 5.33 -4.01 5.15
N TYR A 388 5.73 -3.52 6.33
CA TYR A 388 7.13 -3.50 6.76
C TYR A 388 7.75 -4.90 6.80
N SER A 389 7.07 -5.86 7.44
CA SER A 389 7.55 -7.25 7.53
C SER A 389 7.69 -7.92 6.18
N VAL A 390 6.70 -7.77 5.29
CA VAL A 390 6.76 -8.33 3.93
C VAL A 390 7.89 -7.68 3.12
N ALA A 391 8.07 -6.37 3.24
CA ALA A 391 9.15 -5.67 2.54
C ALA A 391 10.54 -6.13 3.01
N ASN A 392 10.73 -6.35 4.32
CA ASN A 392 11.97 -6.94 4.85
C ASN A 392 12.24 -8.33 4.27
N GLU A 393 11.22 -9.19 4.17
CA GLU A 393 11.37 -10.51 3.53
C GLU A 393 11.74 -10.41 2.04
N ILE A 394 11.15 -9.46 1.30
CA ILE A 394 11.48 -9.18 -0.10
C ILE A 394 12.94 -8.76 -0.22
N VAL A 395 13.37 -7.79 0.59
CA VAL A 395 14.76 -7.28 0.61
C VAL A 395 15.75 -8.42 0.87
N ASN A 396 15.52 -9.21 1.91
CA ASN A 396 16.40 -10.34 2.26
C ASN A 396 16.51 -11.39 1.15
N LEU A 397 15.41 -11.66 0.47
CA LEU A 397 15.37 -12.63 -0.61
C LEU A 397 16.01 -12.07 -1.89
N LEU A 398 15.86 -10.78 -2.17
CA LEU A 398 16.58 -10.10 -3.25
C LEU A 398 18.09 -10.08 -3.00
N THR A 399 18.53 -9.74 -1.78
CA THR A 399 19.96 -9.79 -1.41
C THR A 399 20.52 -11.20 -1.59
N THR A 400 19.73 -12.24 -1.26
CA THR A 400 20.11 -13.64 -1.52
C THR A 400 20.31 -13.91 -3.01
N PHE A 401 19.40 -13.45 -3.87
CA PHE A 401 19.60 -13.54 -5.32
C PHE A 401 20.83 -12.76 -5.80
N GLY A 402 21.13 -11.61 -5.21
CA GLY A 402 22.32 -10.82 -5.53
C GLY A 402 23.62 -11.52 -5.21
N ILE A 403 23.68 -12.22 -4.08
CA ILE A 403 24.84 -13.02 -3.69
C ILE A 403 25.01 -14.21 -4.64
N VAL A 404 23.93 -14.92 -4.99
CA VAL A 404 24.01 -16.11 -5.86
C VAL A 404 24.38 -15.75 -7.30
N PHE A 405 23.73 -14.74 -7.88
CA PHE A 405 23.93 -14.34 -9.28
C PHE A 405 25.07 -13.34 -9.49
N ASP A 406 25.75 -12.92 -8.42
CA ASP A 406 26.79 -11.88 -8.46
C ASP A 406 26.30 -10.52 -8.98
N ILE A 407 25.05 -10.19 -8.65
CA ILE A 407 24.43 -8.91 -9.04
C ILE A 407 24.60 -7.94 -7.86
N SER A 408 24.90 -6.68 -8.18
CA SER A 408 24.97 -5.64 -7.15
C SER A 408 23.59 -5.35 -6.56
N ASN A 409 23.55 -5.03 -5.27
CA ASN A 409 22.33 -4.71 -4.56
C ASN A 409 21.56 -3.55 -5.22
N THR A 410 22.29 -2.57 -5.76
CA THR A 410 21.71 -1.43 -6.51
C THR A 410 20.94 -1.86 -7.76
N ILE A 411 21.46 -2.80 -8.56
CA ILE A 411 20.78 -3.26 -9.77
C ILE A 411 19.49 -4.01 -9.40
N LEU A 412 19.52 -4.82 -8.34
CA LEU A 412 18.34 -5.53 -7.85
C LEU A 412 17.26 -4.57 -7.32
N GLY A 413 17.68 -3.53 -6.61
CA GLY A 413 16.82 -2.44 -6.17
C GLY A 413 16.16 -1.74 -7.36
N LEU A 414 16.98 -1.33 -8.32
CA LEU A 414 16.55 -0.57 -9.51
C LEU A 414 15.63 -1.36 -10.45
N THR A 415 15.67 -2.69 -10.40
CA THR A 415 14.88 -3.55 -11.29
C THR A 415 13.75 -4.24 -10.54
N PHE A 416 14.05 -5.26 -9.72
CA PHE A 416 13.05 -6.14 -9.12
C PHE A 416 12.26 -5.47 -8.01
N LEU A 417 12.93 -4.76 -7.10
CA LEU A 417 12.25 -4.09 -5.99
C LEU A 417 11.40 -2.92 -6.49
N ALA A 418 11.99 -2.08 -7.34
CA ALA A 418 11.32 -1.00 -8.04
C ALA A 418 10.07 -1.46 -8.82
N TRP A 419 10.23 -2.49 -9.65
CA TRP A 419 9.11 -3.01 -10.45
C TRP A 419 7.99 -3.60 -9.59
N GLY A 420 8.34 -4.39 -8.58
CA GLY A 420 7.35 -5.06 -7.75
C GLY A 420 6.54 -4.09 -6.88
N ASN A 421 7.19 -3.05 -6.37
CA ASN A 421 6.50 -1.99 -5.61
C ASN A 421 5.58 -1.15 -6.50
N SER A 422 6.04 -0.78 -7.70
CA SER A 422 5.26 0.03 -8.65
C SER A 422 4.25 -0.78 -9.49
N LEU A 423 4.04 -2.06 -9.20
CA LEU A 423 3.09 -2.90 -9.94
C LEU A 423 1.63 -2.48 -9.68
N SER A 424 1.30 -2.11 -8.44
CA SER A 424 -0.03 -1.59 -8.08
C SER A 424 -0.32 -0.26 -8.80
N ASP A 425 0.69 0.62 -8.89
CA ASP A 425 0.61 1.88 -9.63
C ASP A 425 0.40 1.66 -11.14
N TYR A 426 1.10 0.69 -11.74
CA TYR A 426 0.90 0.33 -13.14
C TYR A 426 -0.55 -0.07 -13.40
N VAL A 427 -1.07 -1.01 -12.61
CA VAL A 427 -2.44 -1.51 -12.80
C VAL A 427 -3.46 -0.39 -12.56
N SER A 428 -3.33 0.35 -11.48
CA SER A 428 -4.28 1.40 -11.10
C SER A 428 -4.32 2.54 -12.12
N ASN A 429 -3.16 3.07 -12.51
CA ASN A 429 -3.09 4.22 -13.41
C ASN A 429 -3.52 3.86 -14.85
N VAL A 430 -3.19 2.66 -15.33
CA VAL A 430 -3.64 2.18 -16.65
C VAL A 430 -5.15 1.91 -16.64
N VAL A 431 -5.71 1.38 -15.55
CA VAL A 431 -7.16 1.18 -15.42
C VAL A 431 -7.89 2.52 -15.40
N SER A 432 -7.43 3.52 -14.64
CA SER A 432 -8.02 4.87 -14.65
C SER A 432 -7.98 5.51 -16.04
N ALA A 433 -6.91 5.31 -16.80
CA ALA A 433 -6.82 5.78 -18.18
C ALA A 433 -7.88 5.10 -19.09
N ARG A 434 -8.03 3.77 -18.98
CA ARG A 434 -9.05 3.01 -19.72
C ARG A 434 -10.49 3.40 -19.38
N GLN A 435 -10.73 3.87 -18.16
CA GLN A 435 -12.04 4.37 -17.71
C GLN A 435 -12.36 5.79 -18.21
N GLY A 436 -11.49 6.39 -19.02
CA GLY A 436 -11.70 7.73 -19.59
C GLY A 436 -11.05 8.86 -18.80
N TYR A 437 -10.20 8.55 -17.81
CA TYR A 437 -9.48 9.54 -16.99
C TYR A 437 -7.95 9.50 -17.17
N PRO A 438 -7.42 9.61 -18.41
CA PRO A 438 -5.97 9.50 -18.66
C PRO A 438 -5.15 10.62 -18.02
N ASN A 439 -5.72 11.81 -17.88
CA ASN A 439 -5.06 12.93 -17.19
C ASN A 439 -4.79 12.63 -15.71
N MET A 440 -5.66 11.86 -15.05
CA MET A 440 -5.48 11.46 -13.66
C MET A 440 -4.35 10.44 -13.55
N GLY A 441 -4.36 9.42 -14.42
CA GLY A 441 -3.30 8.40 -14.45
C GLY A 441 -1.92 8.99 -14.73
N ILE A 442 -1.78 9.92 -15.70
CA ILE A 442 -0.47 10.54 -15.95
C ILE A 442 -0.03 11.47 -14.82
N SER A 443 -0.96 12.20 -14.18
CA SER A 443 -0.62 13.07 -13.04
C SER A 443 -0.11 12.25 -11.87
N ALA A 444 -0.72 11.07 -11.62
CA ALA A 444 -0.23 10.13 -10.62
C ALA A 444 1.17 9.60 -10.94
N CYS A 445 1.52 9.42 -12.21
CA CYS A 445 2.87 8.95 -12.60
C CYS A 445 4.01 9.92 -12.25
N TYR A 446 3.73 11.23 -12.18
CA TYR A 446 4.73 12.25 -11.82
C TYR A 446 4.58 12.74 -10.38
N GLY A 447 3.36 12.72 -9.83
CA GLY A 447 3.11 13.08 -8.43
C GLY A 447 3.46 11.97 -7.44
N GLY A 448 3.38 10.69 -7.85
CA GLY A 448 3.70 9.53 -7.03
C GLY A 448 5.17 9.51 -6.59
N PRO A 449 6.14 9.49 -7.52
CA PRO A 449 7.57 9.46 -7.19
C PRO A 449 8.11 10.68 -6.41
N LEU A 450 7.31 11.72 -6.23
CA LEU A 450 7.65 12.91 -5.43
C LEU A 450 7.29 12.77 -3.94
N LEU A 451 6.42 11.83 -3.60
CA LEU A 451 6.02 11.48 -2.24
C LEU A 451 7.08 10.57 -1.61
#